data_AF-A0A1T4W0X5-F1
#
_entry.id   AF-A0A1T4W0X5-F1
#
_cell.length_a   1.000
_cell.length_b   1.000
_cell.length_c   1.000
_cell.angle_alpha   90.00
_cell.angle_beta   90.00
_cell.angle_gamma   90.00
#
_symmetry.space_group_name_H-M   'P 1'
#
loop_
_entity.id
_entity.type
_entity.pdbx_description
1 polymer ?
#
loop_
_entity_poly.entity_id
_entity_poly.type
_entity_poly.pdbx_seq_one_letter_code
_entity_poly.pdbx_strand_id
1 'polypeptide(L)'
;MTQLFYKDQVLDTLAQRVNVAQFLSFSPNLEPRYSRIFGFAANHHFPSIKDNILALLKASPENSLNIRSFAPDSPQGNEFIYGLTDINEILLNLNRLAQKGLYTIVNETIDVNDGGVSGVLQNSRVEFAPGVIPRFVENPSVDPVPTYPKEIAERLLQTVYGFLPSLNYPPSERVEFSIHPKRRGWKNEHTIIWEIQSTKKDNISYSVTWPNAFSRLIGDKAYGLLIASTLHDFVPRTTCFSRNPKLGLFTFGTPTGSEQLWIRTCPAVQDPGKFTTQRGWTDPFNLMNNDDPTGQAIPSCLAQEEVTAVYSGALVNTTSGAPLIEGVRGFGDNFMLGTQSPSKIPTAIKKNVLSVFSKLSSKITVSRFEWVYDGNRVWIVQLHTGAPVSSDKIIYPGTPSTFISFDVHDGLEKLRKVVLQAQKTQQGINLQGNVGMSSHMADILRKAQIPSKIIPQ
;
A
#
# COMPACT_ATOMS: atom_id res chain seq x y z
N MET A 1 5.53 -29.94 -36.36
CA MET A 1 4.68 -30.40 -35.24
C MET A 1 4.69 -29.33 -34.17
N THR A 2 3.66 -28.50 -34.11
CA THR A 2 3.45 -27.52 -33.04
C THR A 2 3.24 -28.31 -31.75
N GLN A 3 4.14 -28.15 -30.78
CA GLN A 3 4.06 -28.87 -29.50
C GLN A 3 2.78 -28.41 -28.79
N LEU A 4 1.76 -29.28 -28.69
CA LEU A 4 0.56 -29.02 -27.90
C LEU A 4 0.96 -28.97 -26.42
N PHE A 5 1.16 -27.77 -25.88
CA PHE A 5 1.39 -27.57 -24.46
C PHE A 5 0.05 -27.55 -23.73
N TYR A 6 -0.27 -28.65 -23.04
CA TYR A 6 -1.43 -28.71 -22.17
C TYR A 6 -1.24 -27.77 -20.97
N LYS A 7 -2.29 -27.03 -20.60
CA LYS A 7 -2.24 -26.05 -19.50
C LYS A 7 -1.78 -26.68 -18.17
N ASP A 8 -2.24 -27.89 -17.88
CA ASP A 8 -1.88 -28.62 -16.66
C ASP A 8 -0.40 -29.04 -16.65
N GLN A 9 0.15 -29.41 -17.79
CA GLN A 9 1.58 -29.73 -17.94
C GLN A 9 2.47 -28.48 -17.76
N VAL A 10 2.05 -27.32 -18.28
CA VAL A 10 2.75 -26.04 -18.05
C VAL A 10 2.77 -25.73 -16.55
N LEU A 11 1.64 -25.88 -15.86
CA LEU A 11 1.54 -25.67 -14.42
C LEU A 11 2.38 -26.68 -13.62
N ASP A 12 2.39 -27.96 -14.00
CA ASP A 12 3.22 -28.99 -13.37
C ASP A 12 4.72 -28.69 -13.49
N THR A 13 5.14 -28.22 -14.67
CA THR A 13 6.51 -27.81 -14.96
C THR A 13 6.90 -26.59 -14.11
N LEU A 14 6.00 -25.59 -13.99
CA LEU A 14 6.20 -24.43 -13.14
C LEU A 14 6.38 -24.86 -11.67
N ALA A 15 5.53 -25.76 -11.18
CA ALA A 15 5.55 -26.27 -9.80
C ALA A 15 6.85 -26.98 -9.40
N GLN A 16 7.67 -27.44 -10.36
CA GLN A 16 9.00 -28.01 -10.08
C GLN A 16 9.96 -26.95 -9.54
N ARG A 17 9.83 -25.70 -9.98
CA ARG A 17 10.76 -24.61 -9.65
C ARG A 17 10.22 -23.71 -8.55
N VAL A 18 8.92 -23.44 -8.53
CA VAL A 18 8.33 -22.40 -7.68
C VAL A 18 7.14 -22.91 -6.88
N ASN A 19 6.69 -22.12 -5.90
CA ASN A 19 5.44 -22.39 -5.21
C ASN A 19 4.26 -21.95 -6.08
N VAL A 20 3.36 -22.89 -6.39
CA VAL A 20 2.10 -22.64 -7.12
C VAL A 20 0.94 -23.03 -6.23
N ALA A 21 -0.28 -22.59 -6.55
CA ALA A 21 -1.49 -23.07 -5.89
C ALA A 21 -1.55 -24.61 -5.93
N GLN A 22 -1.97 -25.24 -4.84
CA GLN A 22 -2.14 -26.69 -4.79
C GLN A 22 -3.16 -27.12 -5.85
N PHE A 23 -2.88 -28.20 -6.58
CA PHE A 23 -3.76 -28.65 -7.65
C PHE A 23 -3.68 -30.15 -7.94
N LEU A 24 -4.74 -30.61 -8.61
CA LEU A 24 -4.88 -31.89 -9.29
C LEU A 24 -5.32 -31.62 -10.72
N SER A 25 -4.91 -32.45 -11.68
CA SER A 25 -5.48 -32.42 -13.02
C SER A 25 -5.96 -33.78 -13.49
N PHE A 26 -7.01 -33.78 -14.30
CA PHE A 26 -7.65 -34.99 -14.82
C PHE A 26 -7.81 -34.92 -16.33
N SER A 27 -7.67 -36.06 -16.99
CA SER A 27 -8.05 -36.25 -18.39
C SER A 27 -9.58 -36.29 -18.56
N PRO A 28 -10.11 -36.26 -19.79
CA PRO A 28 -11.54 -36.48 -20.04
C PRO A 28 -12.06 -37.85 -19.58
N ASN A 29 -11.19 -38.84 -19.35
CA ASN A 29 -11.55 -40.13 -18.77
C ASN A 29 -11.49 -40.11 -17.23
N LEU A 30 -11.31 -38.94 -16.63
CA LEU A 30 -11.08 -38.72 -15.20
C LEU A 30 -9.84 -39.44 -14.63
N GLU A 31 -8.89 -39.78 -15.50
CA GLU A 31 -7.59 -40.31 -15.06
C GLU A 31 -6.74 -39.15 -14.51
N PRO A 32 -6.17 -39.28 -13.29
CA PRO A 32 -5.26 -38.28 -12.75
C PRO A 32 -4.03 -38.12 -13.66
N ARG A 33 -3.67 -36.88 -13.98
CA ARG A 33 -2.50 -36.54 -14.80
C ARG A 33 -1.37 -35.97 -13.96
N TYR A 34 -1.66 -34.92 -13.18
CA TYR A 34 -0.70 -34.26 -12.32
C TYR A 34 -1.26 -33.99 -10.93
N SER A 35 -0.40 -34.01 -9.91
CA SER A 35 -0.77 -33.75 -8.51
C SER A 35 0.32 -32.96 -7.79
N ARG A 36 -0.10 -31.88 -7.12
CA ARG A 36 0.71 -31.00 -6.28
C ARG A 36 -0.11 -30.61 -5.05
N ILE A 37 -0.13 -31.49 -4.04
CA ILE A 37 -0.80 -31.29 -2.72
C ILE A 37 0.22 -31.28 -1.57
N PHE A 38 0.31 -30.20 -0.81
CA PHE A 38 1.25 -30.08 0.30
C PHE A 38 1.13 -31.27 1.27
N GLY A 39 2.29 -31.82 1.67
CA GLY A 39 2.36 -33.03 2.52
C GLY A 39 2.42 -34.35 1.74
N PHE A 40 2.29 -34.33 0.41
CA PHE A 40 2.46 -35.49 -0.46
C PHE A 40 3.67 -35.35 -1.37
N ALA A 41 4.10 -36.45 -2.00
CA ALA A 41 5.10 -36.41 -3.06
C ALA A 41 4.51 -35.82 -4.35
N ALA A 42 5.38 -35.25 -5.19
CA ALA A 42 4.98 -34.73 -6.50
C ALA A 42 4.33 -35.86 -7.32
N ASN A 43 3.16 -35.59 -7.93
CA ASN A 43 2.38 -36.56 -8.69
C ASN A 43 1.99 -37.81 -7.89
N HIS A 44 1.74 -37.66 -6.58
CA HIS A 44 1.25 -38.77 -5.75
C HIS A 44 -0.06 -39.36 -6.31
N HIS A 45 -0.10 -40.69 -6.39
CA HIS A 45 -1.26 -41.44 -6.86
C HIS A 45 -2.13 -41.86 -5.67
N PHE A 46 -3.34 -41.30 -5.60
CA PHE A 46 -4.34 -41.72 -4.62
C PHE A 46 -5.20 -42.88 -5.17
N PRO A 47 -5.80 -43.71 -4.30
CA PRO A 47 -6.57 -44.89 -4.74
C PRO A 47 -7.80 -44.57 -5.59
N SER A 48 -8.40 -43.39 -5.42
CA SER A 48 -9.59 -42.99 -6.16
C SER A 48 -9.62 -41.47 -6.43
N ILE A 49 -10.47 -41.04 -7.37
CA ILE A 49 -10.73 -39.61 -7.63
C ILE A 49 -11.27 -38.94 -6.36
N LYS A 50 -12.11 -39.64 -5.59
CA LYS A 50 -12.65 -39.15 -4.32
C LYS A 50 -11.53 -38.87 -3.32
N ASP A 51 -10.56 -39.79 -3.20
CA ASP A 51 -9.42 -39.63 -2.29
C ASP A 51 -8.50 -38.49 -2.72
N ASN A 52 -8.28 -38.33 -4.03
CA ASN A 52 -7.57 -37.16 -4.58
C ASN A 52 -8.22 -35.86 -4.12
N ILE A 53 -9.53 -35.71 -4.37
CA ILE A 53 -10.27 -34.49 -4.02
C ILE A 53 -10.31 -34.25 -2.52
N LEU A 54 -10.52 -35.29 -1.70
CA LEU A 54 -10.46 -35.17 -0.23
C LEU A 54 -9.10 -34.69 0.26
N ALA A 55 -8.01 -35.23 -0.30
CA ALA A 55 -6.67 -34.84 0.07
C ALA A 55 -6.42 -33.37 -0.25
N LEU A 56 -6.80 -32.91 -1.45
CA LEU A 56 -6.64 -31.51 -1.85
C LEU A 56 -7.54 -30.57 -1.03
N LEU A 57 -8.81 -30.95 -0.77
CA LEU A 57 -9.74 -30.16 0.02
C LEU A 57 -9.24 -29.99 1.46
N LYS A 58 -8.73 -31.06 2.07
CA LYS A 58 -8.16 -31.04 3.44
C LYS A 58 -6.86 -30.23 3.52
N ALA A 59 -6.07 -30.21 2.45
CA ALA A 59 -4.83 -29.44 2.39
C ALA A 59 -5.07 -27.96 2.04
N SER A 60 -6.20 -27.62 1.41
CA SER A 60 -6.58 -26.25 1.09
C SER A 60 -6.92 -25.49 2.38
N PRO A 61 -6.28 -24.33 2.66
CA PRO A 61 -6.56 -23.64 3.93
C PRO A 61 -7.96 -23.01 4.00
N GLU A 62 -8.60 -22.78 2.86
CA GLU A 62 -9.98 -22.30 2.72
C GLU A 62 -11.00 -23.44 2.84
N ASN A 63 -10.55 -24.71 2.85
CA ASN A 63 -11.41 -25.89 2.68
C ASN A 63 -12.34 -25.74 1.46
N SER A 64 -11.81 -25.16 0.39
CA SER A 64 -12.57 -24.81 -0.81
C SER A 64 -11.70 -24.98 -2.05
N LEU A 65 -12.29 -25.50 -3.13
CA LEU A 65 -11.62 -25.76 -4.40
C LEU A 65 -12.30 -25.05 -5.56
N ASN A 66 -11.54 -24.83 -6.62
CA ASN A 66 -12.06 -24.37 -7.90
C ASN A 66 -11.82 -25.43 -8.96
N ILE A 67 -12.66 -25.48 -9.99
CA ILE A 67 -12.49 -26.35 -11.16
C ILE A 67 -12.34 -25.46 -12.40
N ARG A 68 -11.21 -25.59 -13.08
CA ARG A 68 -10.96 -24.98 -14.39
C ARG A 68 -11.00 -26.08 -15.44
N SER A 69 -11.81 -25.90 -16.47
CA SER A 69 -11.80 -26.79 -17.64
C SER A 69 -10.95 -26.23 -18.78
N PHE A 70 -10.44 -27.09 -19.65
CA PHE A 70 -9.78 -26.67 -20.89
C PHE A 70 -9.83 -27.75 -21.98
N ALA A 71 -9.77 -27.31 -23.24
CA ALA A 71 -9.53 -28.17 -24.39
C ALA A 71 -8.10 -27.92 -24.94
N PRO A 72 -7.41 -28.92 -25.52
CA PRO A 72 -6.04 -28.75 -26.00
C PRO A 72 -5.92 -27.77 -27.19
N ASP A 73 -6.94 -27.74 -28.03
CA ASP A 73 -7.08 -26.89 -29.21
C ASP A 73 -7.67 -25.50 -28.89
N SER A 74 -8.44 -25.39 -27.80
CA SER A 74 -8.96 -24.12 -27.29
C SER A 74 -8.76 -24.02 -25.77
N PRO A 75 -7.56 -23.59 -25.33
CA PRO A 75 -7.25 -23.59 -23.92
C PRO A 75 -7.93 -22.42 -23.16
N GLN A 76 -8.39 -21.37 -23.83
CA GLN A 76 -9.03 -20.18 -23.22
C GLN A 76 -10.57 -20.22 -23.30
N GLY A 77 -11.25 -19.47 -22.43
CA GLY A 77 -12.72 -19.28 -22.51
C GLY A 77 -13.59 -20.42 -22.00
N ASN A 78 -13.00 -21.45 -21.38
CA ASN A 78 -13.72 -22.60 -20.85
C ASN A 78 -14.29 -22.35 -19.44
N GLU A 79 -15.23 -23.20 -19.03
CA GLU A 79 -15.96 -23.09 -17.77
C GLU A 79 -15.03 -23.08 -16.55
N PHE A 80 -15.27 -22.13 -15.65
CA PHE A 80 -14.60 -21.98 -14.37
C PHE A 80 -15.62 -21.98 -13.24
N ILE A 81 -15.50 -22.95 -12.32
CA ILE A 81 -16.40 -23.13 -11.19
C ILE A 81 -15.61 -22.78 -9.93
N TYR A 82 -16.12 -21.88 -9.11
CA TYR A 82 -15.40 -21.27 -8.00
C TYR A 82 -16.02 -21.64 -6.66
N GLY A 83 -15.17 -21.86 -5.65
CA GLY A 83 -15.60 -21.86 -4.24
C GLY A 83 -16.30 -23.15 -3.78
N LEU A 84 -16.01 -24.30 -4.38
CA LEU A 84 -16.66 -25.57 -4.07
C LEU A 84 -16.13 -26.17 -2.77
N THR A 85 -17.04 -26.51 -1.86
CA THR A 85 -16.71 -27.09 -0.54
C THR A 85 -17.29 -28.51 -0.35
N ASP A 86 -18.33 -28.89 -1.11
CA ASP A 86 -18.92 -30.22 -1.09
C ASP A 86 -18.23 -31.14 -2.10
N ILE A 87 -17.73 -32.27 -1.61
CA ILE A 87 -17.13 -33.31 -2.44
C ILE A 87 -18.07 -33.87 -3.52
N ASN A 88 -19.35 -34.04 -3.21
CA ASN A 88 -20.30 -34.60 -4.18
C ASN A 88 -20.51 -33.64 -5.34
N GLU A 89 -20.57 -32.34 -5.04
CA GLU A 89 -20.67 -31.28 -6.05
C GLU A 89 -19.42 -31.21 -6.92
N ILE A 90 -18.23 -31.33 -6.32
CA ILE A 90 -16.95 -31.38 -7.06
C ILE A 90 -16.94 -32.58 -8.01
N LEU A 91 -17.26 -33.78 -7.52
CA LEU A 91 -17.28 -35.00 -8.32
C LEU A 91 -18.33 -34.94 -9.45
N LEU A 92 -19.51 -34.38 -9.17
CA LEU A 92 -20.57 -34.19 -10.16
C LEU A 92 -20.09 -33.27 -11.30
N ASN A 93 -19.45 -32.16 -10.96
CA ASN A 93 -18.92 -31.22 -11.94
C ASN A 93 -17.76 -31.80 -12.76
N LEU A 94 -16.87 -32.56 -12.13
CA LEU A 94 -15.81 -33.28 -12.85
C LEU A 94 -16.38 -34.25 -13.87
N ASN A 95 -17.34 -35.10 -13.47
CA ASN A 95 -18.00 -36.03 -14.39
C ASN A 95 -18.70 -35.30 -15.55
N ARG A 96 -19.42 -34.21 -15.26
CA ARG A 96 -20.11 -33.41 -16.27
C ARG A 96 -19.13 -32.80 -17.29
N LEU A 97 -17.98 -32.29 -16.83
CA LEU A 97 -16.95 -31.70 -17.69
C LEU A 97 -16.20 -32.77 -18.50
N ALA A 98 -15.91 -33.91 -17.89
CA ALA A 98 -15.32 -35.08 -18.55
C ALA A 98 -16.21 -35.62 -19.68
N GLN A 99 -17.53 -35.71 -19.47
CA GLN A 99 -18.50 -36.09 -20.51
C GLN A 99 -18.51 -35.15 -21.72
N LYS A 100 -18.05 -33.90 -21.56
CA LYS A 100 -17.86 -32.95 -22.66
C LYS A 100 -16.50 -33.09 -23.35
N GLY A 101 -15.69 -34.08 -22.99
CA GLY A 101 -14.36 -34.29 -23.53
C GLY A 101 -13.30 -33.32 -22.99
N LEU A 102 -13.58 -32.62 -21.88
CA LEU A 102 -12.70 -31.57 -21.36
C LEU A 102 -11.70 -32.10 -20.33
N TYR A 103 -10.49 -31.55 -20.36
CA TYR A 103 -9.52 -31.70 -19.28
C TYR A 103 -9.89 -30.76 -18.15
N THR A 104 -9.51 -31.12 -16.92
CA THR A 104 -9.79 -30.28 -15.74
C THR A 104 -8.57 -30.11 -14.86
N ILE A 105 -8.46 -28.94 -14.25
CA ILE A 105 -7.55 -28.63 -13.13
C ILE A 105 -8.44 -28.27 -11.95
N VAL A 106 -8.32 -29.03 -10.86
CA VAL A 106 -8.93 -28.71 -9.58
C VAL A 106 -7.85 -28.08 -8.71
N ASN A 107 -8.03 -26.84 -8.27
CA ASN A 107 -7.02 -26.13 -7.49
C ASN A 107 -7.62 -25.54 -6.21
N GLU A 108 -6.79 -25.35 -5.19
CA GLU A 108 -7.22 -24.66 -3.97
C GLU A 108 -7.79 -23.27 -4.28
N THR A 109 -8.81 -22.87 -3.55
CA THR A 109 -9.28 -21.48 -3.56
C THR A 109 -8.34 -20.63 -2.72
N ILE A 110 -7.82 -19.54 -3.29
CA ILE A 110 -7.00 -18.55 -2.58
C ILE A 110 -7.83 -17.27 -2.48
N ASP A 111 -8.11 -16.81 -1.26
CA ASP A 111 -8.82 -15.55 -1.01
C ASP A 111 -7.90 -14.35 -1.31
N VAL A 112 -8.24 -13.57 -2.33
CA VAL A 112 -7.52 -12.33 -2.68
C VAL A 112 -7.70 -11.21 -1.65
N ASN A 113 -8.69 -11.34 -0.77
CA ASN A 113 -8.97 -10.40 0.31
C ASN A 113 -8.36 -10.86 1.64
N ASP A 114 -7.43 -11.82 1.63
CA ASP A 114 -6.85 -12.40 2.85
C ASP A 114 -5.83 -11.49 3.58
N GLY A 115 -5.80 -10.20 3.21
CA GLY A 115 -4.83 -9.22 3.69
C GLY A 115 -3.56 -9.18 2.83
N GLY A 116 -3.39 -10.11 1.89
CA GLY A 116 -2.29 -10.17 0.95
C GLY A 116 -2.37 -9.17 -0.22
N VAL A 117 -1.43 -9.31 -1.15
CA VAL A 117 -1.37 -8.53 -2.40
C VAL A 117 -1.12 -9.44 -3.59
N SER A 118 -1.60 -9.06 -4.76
CA SER A 118 -1.18 -9.64 -6.04
C SER A 118 -0.43 -8.60 -6.86
N GLY A 119 0.46 -9.07 -7.73
CA GLY A 119 1.36 -8.19 -8.44
C GLY A 119 2.07 -8.81 -9.62
N VAL A 120 2.84 -7.97 -10.31
CA VAL A 120 3.72 -8.34 -11.40
C VAL A 120 5.12 -7.82 -11.12
N LEU A 121 6.11 -8.70 -11.25
CA LEU A 121 7.52 -8.35 -11.30
C LEU A 121 7.97 -8.41 -12.77
N GLN A 122 8.54 -7.34 -13.30
CA GLN A 122 9.09 -7.31 -14.65
C GLN A 122 10.23 -6.30 -14.72
N ASN A 123 11.36 -6.60 -15.36
CA ASN A 123 12.47 -5.65 -15.51
C ASN A 123 12.94 -5.01 -14.18
N SER A 124 13.03 -5.79 -13.09
CA SER A 124 13.35 -5.33 -11.73
C SER A 124 12.36 -4.32 -11.12
N ARG A 125 11.14 -4.29 -11.63
CA ARG A 125 10.05 -3.42 -11.19
C ARG A 125 8.92 -4.24 -10.64
N VAL A 126 8.32 -3.79 -9.55
CA VAL A 126 7.19 -4.47 -8.93
C VAL A 126 6.01 -3.53 -8.86
N GLU A 127 4.86 -4.01 -9.32
CA GLU A 127 3.54 -3.40 -9.17
C GLU A 127 2.68 -4.37 -8.38
N PHE A 128 1.97 -3.90 -7.36
CA PHE A 128 1.10 -4.75 -6.55
C PHE A 128 -0.07 -3.97 -5.93
N ALA A 129 -1.16 -4.68 -5.63
CA ALA A 129 -2.30 -4.15 -4.91
C ALA A 129 -3.02 -5.26 -4.12
N PRO A 130 -3.71 -4.92 -3.02
CA PRO A 130 -4.56 -5.86 -2.28
C PRO A 130 -5.89 -6.09 -3.01
N GLY A 131 -6.56 -7.22 -2.74
CA GLY A 131 -7.93 -7.48 -3.22
C GLY A 131 -8.06 -7.72 -4.73
N VAL A 132 -6.94 -7.92 -5.43
CA VAL A 132 -6.90 -8.12 -6.89
C VAL A 132 -6.14 -9.39 -7.26
N ILE A 133 -6.28 -9.82 -8.52
CA ILE A 133 -5.45 -10.86 -9.16
C ILE A 133 -4.34 -10.20 -9.99
N PRO A 134 -3.19 -10.87 -10.27
CA PRO A 134 -2.01 -10.25 -10.89
C PRO A 134 -2.28 -9.45 -12.17
N ARG A 135 -3.20 -9.91 -13.01
CA ARG A 135 -3.58 -9.28 -14.28
C ARG A 135 -4.28 -7.93 -14.14
N PHE A 136 -4.51 -7.42 -12.92
CA PHE A 136 -5.04 -6.08 -12.70
C PHE A 136 -4.19 -4.98 -13.36
N VAL A 137 -2.88 -5.21 -13.50
CA VAL A 137 -1.94 -4.26 -14.15
C VAL A 137 -2.22 -4.05 -15.63
N GLU A 138 -2.99 -4.93 -16.27
CA GLU A 138 -3.37 -4.82 -17.68
C GLU A 138 -4.58 -3.90 -17.90
N ASN A 139 -5.33 -3.60 -16.84
CA ASN A 139 -6.58 -2.85 -16.91
C ASN A 139 -6.43 -1.45 -16.29
N PRO A 140 -7.14 -0.44 -16.82
CA PRO A 140 -7.25 0.85 -16.14
C PRO A 140 -7.82 0.66 -14.72
N SER A 141 -7.14 1.25 -13.73
CA SER A 141 -7.56 1.26 -12.33
C SER A 141 -7.98 2.66 -11.90
N VAL A 142 -8.96 2.73 -10.98
CA VAL A 142 -9.38 4.00 -10.35
C VAL A 142 -8.31 4.51 -9.40
N ASP A 143 -7.71 3.62 -8.60
CA ASP A 143 -6.56 3.96 -7.77
C ASP A 143 -5.27 3.86 -8.59
N PRO A 144 -4.30 4.78 -8.40
CA PRO A 144 -3.00 4.66 -9.03
C PRO A 144 -2.31 3.38 -8.57
N VAL A 145 -1.65 2.68 -9.50
CA VAL A 145 -0.83 1.51 -9.21
C VAL A 145 0.62 1.98 -9.08
N PRO A 146 1.19 1.98 -7.88
CA PRO A 146 2.55 2.41 -7.69
C PRO A 146 3.53 1.38 -8.24
N THR A 147 4.67 1.88 -8.69
CA THR A 147 5.68 1.14 -9.42
C THR A 147 7.02 1.31 -8.71
N TYR A 148 7.51 0.23 -8.09
CA TYR A 148 8.74 0.28 -7.27
C TYR A 148 9.90 -0.45 -7.93
N PRO A 149 11.15 -0.03 -7.65
CA PRO A 149 12.29 -0.94 -7.72
C PRO A 149 12.04 -2.18 -6.84
N LYS A 150 12.43 -3.36 -7.33
CA LYS A 150 12.22 -4.64 -6.65
C LYS A 150 12.68 -4.63 -5.20
N GLU A 151 13.87 -4.09 -4.92
CA GLU A 151 14.45 -4.09 -3.58
C GLU A 151 13.65 -3.22 -2.58
N ILE A 152 12.96 -2.19 -3.09
CA ILE A 152 12.07 -1.35 -2.27
C ILE A 152 10.76 -2.09 -2.01
N ALA A 153 10.17 -2.71 -3.02
CA ALA A 153 8.95 -3.50 -2.86
C ALA A 153 9.16 -4.68 -1.88
N GLU A 154 10.23 -5.45 -2.04
CA GLU A 154 10.55 -6.58 -1.16
C GLU A 154 10.68 -6.15 0.30
N ARG A 155 11.38 -5.04 0.57
CA ARG A 155 11.54 -4.50 1.93
C ARG A 155 10.24 -3.98 2.53
N LEU A 156 9.44 -3.28 1.73
CA LEU A 156 8.15 -2.77 2.15
C LEU A 156 7.21 -3.93 2.52
N LEU A 157 7.11 -4.93 1.66
CA LEU A 157 6.28 -6.11 1.87
C LEU A 157 6.80 -6.97 3.03
N GLN A 158 8.12 -7.14 3.14
CA GLN A 158 8.75 -7.85 4.26
C GLN A 158 8.44 -7.19 5.60
N THR A 159 8.48 -5.86 5.64
CA THR A 159 8.16 -5.12 6.86
C THR A 159 6.70 -5.35 7.27
N VAL A 160 5.76 -5.25 6.33
CA VAL A 160 4.32 -5.38 6.63
C VAL A 160 3.92 -6.82 6.97
N TYR A 161 4.43 -7.81 6.23
CA TYR A 161 4.02 -9.20 6.39
C TYR A 161 4.94 -10.04 7.29
N GLY A 162 6.13 -9.56 7.62
CA GLY A 162 7.08 -10.25 8.51
C GLY A 162 7.94 -11.32 7.83
N PHE A 163 7.88 -11.47 6.50
CA PHE A 163 8.69 -12.42 5.74
C PHE A 163 9.12 -11.84 4.39
N LEU A 164 10.28 -12.25 3.87
CA LEU A 164 10.76 -11.82 2.56
C LEU A 164 9.97 -12.52 1.44
N PRO A 165 9.32 -11.80 0.52
CA PRO A 165 8.67 -12.43 -0.63
C PRO A 165 9.67 -13.14 -1.55
N SER A 166 9.30 -14.32 -2.06
CA SER A 166 10.15 -15.12 -2.96
C SER A 166 10.15 -14.56 -4.39
N LEU A 167 10.68 -13.36 -4.59
CA LEU A 167 10.67 -12.64 -5.87
C LEU A 167 12.06 -12.55 -6.54
N ASN A 168 12.95 -13.52 -6.25
CA ASN A 168 14.30 -13.53 -6.79
C ASN A 168 14.40 -14.02 -8.26
N TYR A 169 13.85 -13.22 -9.18
CA TYR A 169 13.86 -13.50 -10.61
C TYR A 169 14.73 -12.50 -11.39
N PRO A 170 15.34 -12.94 -12.52
CA PRO A 170 16.13 -12.06 -13.36
C PRO A 170 15.26 -11.02 -14.08
N PRO A 171 15.82 -9.87 -14.50
CA PRO A 171 15.06 -8.83 -15.20
C PRO A 171 14.45 -9.29 -16.53
N SER A 172 14.98 -10.37 -17.12
CA SER A 172 14.48 -10.97 -18.37
C SER A 172 13.22 -11.81 -18.19
N GLU A 173 12.67 -11.88 -16.99
CA GLU A 173 11.43 -12.61 -16.71
C GLU A 173 10.35 -11.63 -16.22
N ARG A 174 9.13 -11.81 -16.74
CA ARG A 174 7.89 -11.29 -16.17
C ARG A 174 7.27 -12.38 -15.31
N VAL A 175 6.97 -12.03 -14.06
CA VAL A 175 6.46 -12.96 -13.05
C VAL A 175 5.16 -12.41 -12.48
N GLU A 176 4.08 -13.17 -12.65
CA GLU A 176 2.82 -12.91 -11.97
C GLU A 176 2.82 -13.60 -10.62
N PHE A 177 2.55 -12.86 -9.54
CA PHE A 177 2.66 -13.38 -8.18
C PHE A 177 1.54 -12.91 -7.28
N SER A 178 1.33 -13.63 -6.18
CA SER A 178 0.60 -13.15 -5.01
C SER A 178 1.34 -13.47 -3.72
N ILE A 179 1.16 -12.62 -2.72
CA ILE A 179 1.75 -12.72 -1.39
C ILE A 179 0.63 -12.79 -0.37
N HIS A 180 0.70 -13.76 0.53
CA HIS A 180 -0.37 -14.05 1.50
C HIS A 180 0.16 -14.11 2.93
N PRO A 181 -0.55 -13.52 3.93
CA PRO A 181 -0.18 -13.64 5.34
C PRO A 181 -0.17 -15.08 5.82
N LYS A 182 -1.12 -15.90 5.36
CA LYS A 182 -1.11 -17.36 5.57
C LYS A 182 -0.24 -18.03 4.52
N ARG A 183 0.43 -19.13 4.88
CA ARG A 183 1.13 -19.98 3.92
C ARG A 183 0.12 -20.68 3.01
N ARG A 184 0.46 -20.77 1.72
CA ARG A 184 -0.36 -21.28 0.62
C ARG A 184 0.48 -22.17 -0.30
N GLY A 185 -0.19 -22.90 -1.16
CA GLY A 185 0.45 -23.57 -2.28
C GLY A 185 1.17 -24.86 -1.92
N TRP A 186 1.60 -25.53 -2.97
CA TRP A 186 2.26 -26.83 -2.94
C TRP A 186 3.49 -26.87 -2.02
N LYS A 187 4.29 -25.80 -1.99
CA LYS A 187 5.48 -25.68 -1.14
C LYS A 187 5.18 -25.10 0.24
N ASN A 188 3.92 -24.76 0.53
CA ASN A 188 3.47 -24.17 1.79
C ASN A 188 4.30 -22.93 2.17
N GLU A 189 4.41 -22.00 1.23
CA GLU A 189 5.12 -20.73 1.36
C GLU A 189 4.14 -19.55 1.31
N HIS A 190 4.62 -18.33 1.50
CA HIS A 190 3.77 -17.14 1.47
C HIS A 190 3.65 -16.48 0.10
N THR A 191 4.47 -16.89 -0.87
CA THR A 191 4.45 -16.38 -2.24
C THR A 191 3.92 -17.47 -3.17
N ILE A 192 2.95 -17.13 -4.01
CA ILE A 192 2.42 -17.98 -5.07
C ILE A 192 2.83 -17.34 -6.39
N ILE A 193 3.37 -18.16 -7.30
CA ILE A 193 3.70 -17.75 -8.65
C ILE A 193 2.62 -18.31 -9.57
N TRP A 194 1.97 -17.42 -10.31
CA TRP A 194 0.90 -17.77 -11.24
C TRP A 194 1.47 -18.06 -12.63
N GLU A 195 2.46 -17.29 -13.05
CA GLU A 195 3.05 -17.39 -14.38
C GLU A 195 4.46 -16.79 -14.41
N ILE A 196 5.33 -17.37 -15.24
CA ILE A 196 6.65 -16.83 -15.60
C ILE A 196 6.76 -16.80 -17.11
N GLN A 197 7.08 -15.64 -17.67
CA GLN A 197 7.30 -15.44 -19.11
C GLN A 197 8.64 -14.76 -19.35
N SER A 198 9.37 -15.19 -20.37
CA SER A 198 10.56 -14.47 -20.83
C SER A 198 10.15 -13.16 -21.50
N THR A 199 10.76 -12.05 -21.10
CA THR A 199 10.51 -10.72 -21.68
C THR A 199 11.79 -10.06 -22.15
N LYS A 200 11.68 -9.16 -23.12
CA LYS A 200 12.78 -8.28 -23.48
C LYS A 200 12.99 -7.25 -22.39
N LYS A 201 14.25 -6.84 -22.22
CA LYS A 201 14.61 -5.78 -21.29
C LYS A 201 14.15 -4.45 -21.86
N ASP A 202 13.31 -3.74 -21.12
CA ASP A 202 12.87 -2.39 -21.45
C ASP A 202 13.29 -1.41 -20.35
N ASN A 203 13.59 -0.16 -20.75
CA ASN A 203 13.82 0.93 -19.80
C ASN A 203 12.46 1.52 -19.42
N ILE A 204 12.11 1.43 -18.13
CA ILE A 204 10.83 1.94 -17.62
C ILE A 204 11.06 2.81 -16.39
N SER A 205 10.25 3.85 -16.23
CA SER A 205 10.29 4.75 -15.08
C SER A 205 9.60 4.15 -13.85
N TYR A 206 10.07 4.54 -12.67
CA TYR A 206 9.43 4.25 -11.39
C TYR A 206 8.48 5.39 -11.03
N SER A 207 7.38 5.05 -10.37
CA SER A 207 6.37 6.02 -9.93
C SER A 207 5.82 5.58 -8.58
N VAL A 208 6.36 6.16 -7.52
CA VAL A 208 5.84 5.95 -6.16
C VAL A 208 4.85 7.06 -5.87
N THR A 209 3.56 6.71 -5.86
CA THR A 209 2.47 7.65 -5.63
C THR A 209 1.47 7.06 -4.63
N TRP A 210 0.92 7.92 -3.77
CA TRP A 210 -0.22 7.59 -2.91
C TRP A 210 -1.13 8.82 -2.74
N PRO A 211 -2.43 8.64 -2.44
CA PRO A 211 -3.08 7.39 -2.02
C PRO A 211 -3.20 6.34 -3.14
N ASN A 212 -3.01 5.07 -2.78
CA ASN A 212 -3.24 3.89 -3.61
C ASN A 212 -3.91 2.79 -2.77
N ALA A 213 -4.32 1.68 -3.39
CA ALA A 213 -5.04 0.61 -2.69
C ALA A 213 -4.27 0.06 -1.47
N PHE A 214 -2.95 -0.07 -1.55
CA PHE A 214 -2.13 -0.55 -0.43
C PHE A 214 -1.91 0.52 0.66
N SER A 215 -1.73 1.79 0.28
CA SER A 215 -1.64 2.88 1.27
C SER A 215 -2.95 3.06 2.02
N ARG A 216 -4.10 2.84 1.37
CA ARG A 216 -5.43 2.86 2.00
C ARG A 216 -5.61 1.68 2.97
N LEU A 217 -5.04 0.52 2.65
CA LEU A 217 -5.08 -0.67 3.50
C LEU A 217 -4.37 -0.44 4.84
N ILE A 218 -3.23 0.26 4.84
CA ILE A 218 -2.42 0.46 6.06
C ILE A 218 -2.51 1.87 6.65
N GLY A 219 -3.11 2.84 5.94
CA GLY A 219 -3.22 4.24 6.35
C GLY A 219 -2.12 5.13 5.75
N ASP A 220 -2.51 6.34 5.35
CA ASP A 220 -1.66 7.31 4.62
C ASP A 220 -0.36 7.66 5.36
N LYS A 221 -0.46 8.05 6.64
CA LYS A 221 0.70 8.39 7.48
C LYS A 221 1.63 7.20 7.67
N ALA A 222 1.06 6.01 7.94
CA ALA A 222 1.83 4.78 8.12
C ALA A 222 2.60 4.44 6.84
N TYR A 223 1.93 4.55 5.69
CA TYR A 223 2.51 4.28 4.38
C TYR A 223 3.64 5.27 4.03
N GLY A 224 3.44 6.58 4.20
CA GLY A 224 4.48 7.57 3.93
C GLY A 224 5.73 7.38 4.80
N LEU A 225 5.55 7.10 6.09
CA LEU A 225 6.67 6.81 7.01
C LEU A 225 7.39 5.50 6.68
N LEU A 226 6.64 4.46 6.27
CA LEU A 226 7.22 3.19 5.84
C LEU A 226 8.08 3.37 4.58
N ILE A 227 7.62 4.18 3.62
CA ILE A 227 8.41 4.54 2.43
C ILE A 227 9.69 5.25 2.83
N ALA A 228 9.62 6.30 3.66
CA ALA A 228 10.81 7.01 4.15
C ALA A 228 11.81 6.07 4.83
N SER A 229 11.34 5.17 5.70
CA SER A 229 12.18 4.17 6.37
C SER A 229 12.80 3.19 5.37
N THR A 230 12.05 2.75 4.35
CA THR A 230 12.53 1.82 3.32
C THR A 230 13.62 2.45 2.45
N LEU A 231 13.55 3.76 2.24
CA LEU A 231 14.54 4.55 1.52
C LEU A 231 15.80 4.89 2.35
N HIS A 232 15.90 4.35 3.58
CA HIS A 232 16.98 4.52 4.55
C HIS A 232 17.13 5.91 5.16
N ASP A 233 16.04 6.65 5.30
CA ASP A 233 16.04 7.87 6.09
C ASP A 233 15.72 7.61 7.56
N PHE A 234 16.10 8.55 8.42
CA PHE A 234 15.84 8.47 9.85
C PHE A 234 14.36 8.71 10.14
N VAL A 235 13.62 7.63 10.26
CA VAL A 235 12.25 7.60 10.77
C VAL A 235 12.29 7.07 12.20
N PRO A 236 11.65 7.71 13.19
CA PRO A 236 11.58 7.17 14.54
C PRO A 236 10.95 5.78 14.54
N ARG A 237 11.39 4.89 15.43
CA ARG A 237 10.82 3.56 15.53
C ARG A 237 9.31 3.69 15.71
N THR A 238 8.57 3.02 14.84
CA THR A 238 7.13 3.16 14.70
C THR A 238 6.51 1.78 14.59
N THR A 239 5.55 1.49 15.47
CA THR A 239 4.71 0.29 15.42
C THR A 239 3.34 0.66 14.88
N CYS A 240 2.87 -0.09 13.87
CA CYS A 240 1.57 0.09 13.26
C CYS A 240 0.55 -0.92 13.83
N PHE A 241 -0.53 -0.41 14.38
CA PHE A 241 -1.70 -1.15 14.86
C PHE A 241 -2.79 -1.09 13.80
N SER A 242 -2.94 -2.15 13.01
CA SER A 242 -3.98 -2.24 11.99
C SER A 242 -5.33 -2.63 12.60
N ARG A 243 -6.41 -2.07 12.06
CA ARG A 243 -7.77 -2.59 12.26
C ARG A 243 -8.06 -3.83 11.43
N ASN A 244 -7.31 -4.07 10.35
CA ASN A 244 -7.51 -5.25 9.53
C ASN A 244 -6.99 -6.48 10.28
N PRO A 245 -7.86 -7.40 10.72
CA PRO A 245 -7.45 -8.55 11.53
C PRO A 245 -6.58 -9.55 10.73
N LYS A 246 -6.51 -9.39 9.41
CA LYS A 246 -5.68 -10.22 8.53
C LYS A 246 -4.25 -9.68 8.37
N LEU A 247 -3.97 -8.48 8.86
CA LEU A 247 -2.64 -7.90 8.91
C LEU A 247 -2.08 -7.96 10.33
N GLY A 248 -0.88 -8.50 10.46
CA GLY A 248 -0.15 -8.47 11.73
C GLY A 248 0.27 -7.06 12.12
N LEU A 249 0.63 -6.89 13.40
CA LEU A 249 1.37 -5.71 13.85
C LEU A 249 2.76 -5.72 13.19
N PHE A 250 3.20 -4.56 12.71
CA PHE A 250 4.53 -4.41 12.15
C PHE A 250 5.23 -3.18 12.70
N THR A 251 6.56 -3.25 12.78
CA THR A 251 7.41 -2.19 13.31
C THR A 251 8.52 -1.86 12.33
N PHE A 252 8.83 -0.58 12.17
CA PHE A 252 9.87 -0.08 11.28
C PHE A 252 10.54 1.17 11.86
N GLY A 253 11.52 1.73 11.15
CA GLY A 253 12.27 2.90 11.60
C GLY A 253 13.41 2.55 12.55
N THR A 254 14.00 3.60 13.14
CA THR A 254 15.19 3.54 13.99
C THR A 254 14.84 4.03 15.39
N PRO A 255 15.26 3.32 16.46
CA PRO A 255 15.01 3.80 17.82
C PRO A 255 15.65 5.17 18.06
N THR A 256 14.91 6.05 18.74
CA THR A 256 15.35 7.39 19.14
C THR A 256 16.00 7.38 20.52
N GLY A 257 15.78 6.31 21.29
CA GLY A 257 16.17 6.21 22.71
C GLY A 257 15.17 6.84 23.67
N SER A 258 14.01 7.31 23.17
CA SER A 258 12.94 7.85 23.99
C SER A 258 11.96 6.75 24.42
N GLU A 259 11.56 6.75 25.68
CA GLU A 259 10.41 5.96 26.17
C GLU A 259 9.08 6.66 25.90
N GLN A 260 9.11 7.94 25.52
CA GLN A 260 7.93 8.73 25.20
C GLN A 260 7.45 8.37 23.79
N LEU A 261 6.14 8.17 23.65
CA LEU A 261 5.49 7.83 22.40
C LEU A 261 4.53 8.92 21.93
N TRP A 262 4.29 8.94 20.62
CA TRP A 262 3.21 9.63 19.95
C TRP A 262 2.24 8.60 19.40
N ILE A 263 0.97 8.68 19.81
CA ILE A 263 -0.10 7.83 19.29
C ILE A 263 -0.89 8.61 18.25
N ARG A 264 -0.97 8.07 17.03
CA ARG A 264 -1.42 8.83 15.84
C ARG A 264 -2.36 7.99 15.00
N THR A 265 -3.62 8.39 14.89
CA THR A 265 -4.55 7.74 13.95
C THR A 265 -4.19 8.05 12.51
N CYS A 266 -4.34 7.05 11.65
CA CYS A 266 -3.86 7.04 10.27
C CYS A 266 -5.02 6.76 9.32
N PRO A 267 -5.70 7.81 8.81
CA PRO A 267 -6.79 7.61 7.88
C PRO A 267 -6.30 7.01 6.54
N ALA A 268 -7.19 6.32 5.83
CA ALA A 268 -6.88 5.72 4.52
C ALA A 268 -6.47 6.77 3.47
N VAL A 269 -6.97 8.00 3.62
CA VAL A 269 -6.57 9.18 2.86
C VAL A 269 -6.29 10.29 3.85
N GLN A 270 -5.22 11.06 3.63
CA GLN A 270 -4.88 12.22 4.45
C GLN A 270 -6.09 13.12 4.70
N ASP A 271 -6.39 13.42 5.97
CA ASP A 271 -7.36 14.45 6.36
C ASP A 271 -6.70 15.39 7.39
N PRO A 272 -6.07 16.50 6.93
CA PRO A 272 -5.16 17.31 7.73
C PRO A 272 -5.82 17.85 9.00
N GLY A 273 -5.28 17.50 10.17
CA GLY A 273 -5.76 18.02 11.46
C GLY A 273 -7.17 17.58 11.90
N LYS A 274 -7.76 16.57 11.25
CA LYS A 274 -9.08 16.03 11.65
C LYS A 274 -8.98 15.01 12.77
N PHE A 275 -8.05 14.06 12.63
CA PHE A 275 -7.96 12.90 13.50
C PHE A 275 -6.82 13.03 14.50
N THR A 276 -6.97 12.37 15.65
CA THR A 276 -6.17 12.59 16.84
C THR A 276 -4.70 12.24 16.64
N THR A 277 -3.83 13.09 17.19
CA THR A 277 -2.41 12.84 17.39
C THR A 277 -2.10 13.33 18.79
N GLN A 278 -1.62 12.44 19.64
CA GLN A 278 -1.39 12.75 21.04
C GLN A 278 -0.05 12.22 21.51
N ARG A 279 0.56 12.96 22.42
CA ARG A 279 1.77 12.57 23.14
C ARG A 279 1.38 11.75 24.36
N GLY A 280 2.07 10.64 24.58
CA GLY A 280 1.75 9.69 25.65
C GLY A 280 1.12 8.42 25.10
N TRP A 281 1.32 7.32 25.85
CA TRP A 281 0.66 6.06 25.53
C TRP A 281 -0.85 6.17 25.76
N THR A 282 -1.61 5.63 24.81
CA THR A 282 -3.02 5.28 24.98
C THR A 282 -3.27 4.00 24.20
N ASP A 283 -4.36 3.30 24.52
CA ASP A 283 -4.82 2.18 23.71
C ASP A 283 -5.11 2.64 22.27
N PRO A 284 -4.36 2.15 21.26
CA PRO A 284 -4.55 2.54 19.86
C PRO A 284 -5.91 2.15 19.29
N PHE A 285 -6.49 1.02 19.73
CA PHE A 285 -7.78 0.55 19.23
C PHE A 285 -8.94 1.39 19.77
N ASN A 286 -8.91 1.71 21.07
CA ASN A 286 -9.88 2.63 21.66
C ASN A 286 -9.80 4.01 21.02
N LEU A 287 -8.60 4.52 20.77
CA LEU A 287 -8.43 5.81 20.10
C LEU A 287 -9.05 5.80 18.69
N MET A 288 -8.77 4.78 17.88
CA MET A 288 -9.37 4.67 16.56
C MET A 288 -10.90 4.58 16.63
N ASN A 289 -11.46 3.82 17.57
CA ASN A 289 -12.91 3.68 17.74
C ASN A 289 -13.59 4.99 18.16
N ASN A 290 -12.90 5.82 18.93
CA ASN A 290 -13.39 7.16 19.28
C ASN A 290 -13.33 8.12 18.09
N ASP A 291 -12.21 8.13 17.34
CA ASP A 291 -12.01 9.01 16.19
C ASP A 291 -12.87 8.61 14.96
N ASP A 292 -13.16 7.32 14.82
CA ASP A 292 -13.90 6.74 13.70
C ASP A 292 -14.76 5.55 14.17
N PRO A 293 -15.94 5.81 14.78
CA PRO A 293 -16.82 4.76 15.32
C PRO A 293 -17.38 3.81 14.26
N THR A 294 -17.45 4.23 12.99
CA THR A 294 -17.95 3.38 11.90
C THR A 294 -16.89 2.41 11.38
N GLY A 295 -15.61 2.65 11.69
CA GLY A 295 -14.52 1.81 11.23
C GLY A 295 -14.12 2.00 9.76
N GLN A 296 -14.65 3.03 9.08
CA GLN A 296 -14.53 3.18 7.62
C GLN A 296 -13.36 4.07 7.17
N ALA A 297 -12.94 5.02 8.00
CA ALA A 297 -11.97 6.03 7.61
C ALA A 297 -10.54 5.72 8.07
N ILE A 298 -10.40 5.06 9.22
CA ILE A 298 -9.11 4.87 9.91
C ILE A 298 -8.72 3.38 9.88
N PRO A 299 -7.89 2.95 8.92
CA PRO A 299 -7.38 1.58 8.85
C PRO A 299 -6.36 1.23 9.94
N SER A 300 -5.66 2.22 10.52
CA SER A 300 -4.60 1.95 11.50
C SER A 300 -4.30 3.12 12.45
N CYS A 301 -3.51 2.82 13.47
CA CYS A 301 -2.92 3.77 14.39
C CYS A 301 -1.43 3.48 14.56
N LEU A 302 -0.62 4.51 14.73
CA LEU A 302 0.81 4.37 14.97
C LEU A 302 1.13 4.64 16.43
N ALA A 303 2.01 3.83 17.01
CA ALA A 303 2.82 4.22 18.16
C ALA A 303 4.23 4.54 17.66
N GLN A 304 4.58 5.82 17.68
CA GLN A 304 5.86 6.32 17.16
C GLN A 304 6.71 6.83 18.31
N GLU A 305 7.96 6.42 18.39
CA GLU A 305 8.91 6.97 19.36
C GLU A 305 9.08 8.47 19.16
N GLU A 306 9.10 9.20 20.27
CA GLU A 306 9.37 10.63 20.26
C GLU A 306 10.83 10.92 19.88
N VAL A 307 11.01 11.99 19.11
CA VAL A 307 12.32 12.61 18.90
C VAL A 307 12.39 13.84 19.81
N THR A 308 13.47 13.96 20.58
CA THR A 308 13.74 15.20 21.32
C THR A 308 13.86 16.36 20.33
N ALA A 309 12.97 17.34 20.39
CA ALA A 309 12.90 18.40 19.40
C ALA A 309 13.72 19.64 19.82
N VAL A 310 14.91 19.83 19.25
CA VAL A 310 15.60 21.13 19.34
C VAL A 310 14.93 22.13 18.40
N TYR A 311 14.63 21.68 17.18
CA TYR A 311 13.75 22.36 16.23
C TYR A 311 12.83 21.34 15.57
N SER A 312 11.67 21.76 15.14
CA SER A 312 10.76 20.95 14.33
C SER A 312 10.03 21.83 13.33
N GLY A 313 9.46 21.21 12.30
CA GLY A 313 8.72 21.95 11.30
C GLY A 313 8.37 21.10 10.10
N ALA A 314 8.18 21.76 8.97
CA ALA A 314 7.85 21.11 7.72
C ALA A 314 8.60 21.72 6.55
N LEU A 315 8.84 20.89 5.53
CA LEU A 315 9.33 21.30 4.23
C LEU A 315 8.22 21.07 3.22
N VAL A 316 7.95 22.07 2.38
CA VAL A 316 7.00 21.97 1.26
C VAL A 316 7.72 22.26 -0.04
N ASN A 317 7.55 21.38 -1.02
CA ASN A 317 8.01 21.59 -2.37
C ASN A 317 7.13 22.65 -3.06
N THR A 318 7.75 23.60 -3.74
CA THR A 318 7.06 24.75 -4.34
C THR A 318 7.16 24.71 -5.86
N THR A 319 6.27 25.43 -6.54
CA THR A 319 6.31 25.52 -8.01
C THR A 319 7.48 26.34 -8.53
N SER A 320 8.15 27.12 -7.68
CA SER A 320 9.35 27.89 -8.04
C SER A 320 10.63 27.04 -8.09
N GLY A 321 10.55 25.76 -7.70
CA GLY A 321 11.68 24.82 -7.69
C GLY A 321 12.56 24.90 -6.44
N ALA A 322 12.35 25.89 -5.56
CA ALA A 322 13.04 26.00 -4.28
C ALA A 322 12.11 25.58 -3.13
N PRO A 323 12.41 24.51 -2.39
CA PRO A 323 11.54 24.06 -1.29
C PRO A 323 11.49 25.10 -0.17
N LEU A 324 10.30 25.32 0.38
CA LEU A 324 10.06 26.18 1.53
C LEU A 324 10.25 25.38 2.82
N ILE A 325 11.04 25.92 3.75
CA ILE A 325 11.30 25.31 5.06
C ILE A 325 10.84 26.26 6.16
N GLU A 326 9.85 25.81 6.93
CA GLU A 326 9.26 26.51 8.06
C GLU A 326 9.33 25.64 9.31
N GLY A 327 9.26 26.27 10.48
CA GLY A 327 9.36 25.54 11.74
C GLY A 327 9.62 26.43 12.95
N VAL A 328 9.67 25.78 14.11
CA VAL A 328 9.77 26.39 15.43
C VAL A 328 10.87 25.73 16.25
N ARG A 329 11.32 26.42 17.30
CA ARG A 329 12.17 25.80 18.34
C ARG A 329 11.30 24.92 19.23
N GLY A 330 11.76 23.73 19.56
CA GLY A 330 10.95 22.76 20.31
C GLY A 330 9.99 21.95 19.43
N PHE A 331 8.95 21.42 20.05
CA PHE A 331 7.88 20.66 19.40
C PHE A 331 6.98 21.54 18.52
N GLY A 332 6.45 20.94 17.45
CA GLY A 332 5.83 21.66 16.33
C GLY A 332 4.31 21.68 16.35
N ASP A 333 3.64 21.14 17.37
CA ASP A 333 2.19 20.93 17.40
C ASP A 333 1.39 22.21 17.17
N ASN A 334 1.71 23.27 17.93
CA ASN A 334 1.06 24.59 17.78
C ASN A 334 1.35 25.22 16.42
N PHE A 335 2.55 25.00 15.88
CA PHE A 335 2.90 25.44 14.54
C PHE A 335 2.05 24.72 13.47
N MET A 336 1.87 23.40 13.59
CA MET A 336 1.04 22.63 12.67
C MET A 336 -0.44 23.02 12.74
N LEU A 337 -0.94 23.38 13.92
CA LEU A 337 -2.30 23.89 14.13
C LEU A 337 -2.50 25.34 13.67
N GLY A 338 -1.43 26.06 13.31
CA GLY A 338 -1.50 27.46 12.91
C GLY A 338 -1.65 28.46 14.06
N THR A 339 -1.49 28.00 15.31
CA THR A 339 -1.56 28.84 16.52
C THR A 339 -0.21 29.44 16.91
N GLN A 340 0.88 29.02 16.27
CA GLN A 340 2.21 29.57 16.42
C GLN A 340 2.84 29.88 15.06
N SER A 341 3.36 31.10 14.90
CA SER A 341 4.03 31.53 13.69
C SER A 341 5.38 30.81 13.47
N PRO A 342 5.82 30.62 12.21
CA PRO A 342 7.17 30.15 11.92
C PRO A 342 8.24 31.04 12.58
N SER A 343 9.27 30.41 13.14
CA SER A 343 10.43 31.09 13.73
C SER A 343 11.64 31.11 12.80
N LYS A 344 12.65 31.92 13.10
CA LYS A 344 13.92 31.91 12.37
C LYS A 344 14.69 30.60 12.64
N ILE A 345 14.73 29.71 11.64
CA ILE A 345 15.51 28.47 11.69
C ILE A 345 16.98 28.77 11.34
N PRO A 346 17.96 28.27 12.14
CA PRO A 346 19.38 28.35 11.83
C PRO A 346 19.75 27.77 10.45
N THR A 347 20.66 28.44 9.73
CA THR A 347 21.09 28.04 8.37
C THR A 347 21.65 26.62 8.31
N ALA A 348 22.39 26.18 9.35
CA ALA A 348 22.92 24.83 9.43
C ALA A 348 21.80 23.76 9.45
N ILE A 349 20.72 24.02 10.19
CA ILE A 349 19.57 23.12 10.27
C ILE A 349 18.82 23.09 8.93
N LYS A 350 18.60 24.24 8.29
CA LYS A 350 18.01 24.30 6.95
C LYS A 350 18.81 23.47 5.93
N LYS A 351 20.14 23.54 5.97
CA LYS A 351 21.01 22.71 5.11
C LYS A 351 20.83 21.21 5.36
N ASN A 352 20.69 20.79 6.62
CA ASN A 352 20.43 19.39 6.95
C ASN A 352 19.08 18.92 6.42
N VAL A 353 18.02 19.72 6.59
CA VAL A 353 16.68 19.41 6.07
C VAL A 353 16.69 19.34 4.54
N LEU A 354 17.38 20.27 3.86
CA LEU A 354 17.56 20.24 2.40
C LEU A 354 18.33 18.99 1.94
N SER A 355 19.35 18.55 2.68
CA SER A 355 20.08 17.34 2.34
C SER A 355 19.19 16.09 2.37
N VAL A 356 18.31 15.98 3.38
CA VAL A 356 17.29 14.91 3.43
C VAL A 356 16.33 15.02 2.25
N PHE A 357 15.82 16.22 1.97
CA PHE A 357 14.94 16.44 0.82
C PHE A 357 15.59 16.01 -0.50
N SER A 358 16.84 16.41 -0.78
CA SER A 358 17.54 16.04 -2.01
C SER A 358 17.71 14.53 -2.16
N LYS A 359 17.98 13.81 -1.05
CA LYS A 359 18.11 12.34 -1.04
C LYS A 359 16.79 11.63 -1.32
N LEU A 360 15.69 12.13 -0.76
CA LEU A 360 14.35 11.59 -1.04
C LEU A 360 13.92 11.90 -2.48
N SER A 361 14.08 13.16 -2.90
CA SER A 361 13.67 13.65 -4.22
C SER A 361 14.45 13.03 -5.38
N SER A 362 15.62 12.45 -5.14
CA SER A 362 16.33 11.65 -6.15
C SER A 362 15.72 10.27 -6.38
N LYS A 363 14.75 9.84 -5.53
CA LYS A 363 14.14 8.51 -5.57
C LYS A 363 12.63 8.56 -5.78
N ILE A 364 11.94 9.54 -5.20
CA ILE A 364 10.48 9.69 -5.25
C ILE A 364 10.08 11.17 -5.37
N THR A 365 8.87 11.44 -5.86
CA THR A 365 8.34 12.81 -5.93
C THR A 365 7.83 13.26 -4.55
N VAL A 366 8.66 13.98 -3.80
CA VAL A 366 8.29 14.53 -2.50
C VAL A 366 7.50 15.84 -2.68
N SER A 367 6.28 15.88 -2.13
CA SER A 367 5.51 17.14 -2.04
C SER A 367 5.80 17.86 -0.73
N ARG A 368 5.86 17.11 0.38
CA ARG A 368 6.06 17.65 1.73
C ARG A 368 6.57 16.56 2.66
N PHE A 369 7.36 16.96 3.65
CA PHE A 369 7.57 16.15 4.84
C PHE A 369 7.66 17.02 6.09
N GLU A 370 7.22 16.45 7.21
CA GLU A 370 7.42 17.01 8.55
C GLU A 370 8.71 16.43 9.14
N TRP A 371 9.45 17.29 9.83
CA TRP A 371 10.78 16.97 10.32
C TRP A 371 11.00 17.44 11.75
N VAL A 372 11.88 16.71 12.46
CA VAL A 372 12.39 17.07 13.77
C VAL A 372 13.92 17.03 13.73
N TYR A 373 14.57 18.05 14.25
CA TYR A 373 16.01 18.09 14.46
C TYR A 373 16.32 17.90 15.95
N ASP A 374 17.07 16.86 16.26
CA ASP A 374 17.38 16.46 17.65
C ASP A 374 18.64 17.10 18.24
N GLY A 375 19.28 18.01 17.50
CA GLY A 375 20.58 18.57 17.86
C GLY A 375 21.75 17.89 17.14
N ASN A 376 21.52 16.76 16.48
CA ASN A 376 22.50 16.02 15.70
C ASN A 376 22.04 15.78 14.27
N ARG A 377 20.84 15.22 14.07
CA ARG A 377 20.29 14.82 12.77
C ARG A 377 18.83 15.21 12.60
N VAL A 378 18.38 15.11 11.35
CA VAL A 378 16.98 15.35 10.96
C VAL A 378 16.26 14.01 10.88
N TRP A 379 15.13 13.93 11.56
CA TRP A 379 14.19 12.82 11.56
C TRP A 379 12.95 13.17 10.75
N ILE A 380 12.46 12.24 9.94
CA ILE A 380 11.19 12.36 9.21
C ILE A 380 10.09 11.82 10.12
N VAL A 381 9.14 12.68 10.47
CA VAL A 381 7.99 12.31 11.30
C VAL A 381 6.67 12.25 10.52
N GLN A 382 6.66 12.72 9.26
CA GLN A 382 5.60 12.48 8.30
C GLN A 382 6.10 12.74 6.88
N LEU A 383 5.67 11.96 5.89
CA LEU A 383 6.04 12.14 4.47
C LEU A 383 4.80 12.07 3.59
N HIS A 384 4.75 12.94 2.58
CA HIS A 384 3.69 13.01 1.56
C HIS A 384 4.30 13.10 0.14
N THR A 385 3.61 12.49 -0.82
CA THR A 385 3.88 12.66 -2.27
C THR A 385 2.89 13.63 -2.92
N GLY A 386 3.22 14.11 -4.10
CA GLY A 386 2.33 14.95 -4.92
C GLY A 386 3.09 16.02 -5.70
N ALA A 387 2.40 16.64 -6.67
CA ALA A 387 2.94 17.79 -7.38
C ALA A 387 3.01 19.01 -6.45
N PRO A 388 4.03 19.88 -6.59
CA PRO A 388 4.04 21.17 -5.92
C PRO A 388 2.90 22.04 -6.47
N VAL A 389 2.14 22.69 -5.59
CA VAL A 389 0.99 23.53 -5.97
C VAL A 389 1.10 24.96 -5.46
N SER A 390 1.88 25.18 -4.40
CA SER A 390 2.00 26.48 -3.74
C SER A 390 3.21 27.30 -4.22
N SER A 391 3.08 28.62 -4.17
CA SER A 391 4.15 29.59 -4.37
C SER A 391 4.00 30.79 -3.43
N ASP A 392 5.08 31.18 -2.75
CA ASP A 392 5.14 32.34 -1.84
C ASP A 392 3.97 32.41 -0.83
N LYS A 393 3.01 33.31 -1.05
CA LYS A 393 1.80 33.50 -0.21
C LYS A 393 0.54 32.84 -0.80
N ILE A 394 0.63 32.24 -1.98
CA ILE A 394 -0.47 31.56 -2.68
C ILE A 394 -0.46 30.10 -2.26
N ILE A 395 -1.49 29.72 -1.49
CA ILE A 395 -1.67 28.34 -1.00
C ILE A 395 -2.14 27.45 -2.16
N TYR A 396 -3.15 27.91 -2.88
CA TYR A 396 -3.64 27.25 -4.09
C TYR A 396 -3.99 28.32 -5.15
N PRO A 397 -3.54 28.16 -6.41
CA PRO A 397 -3.69 29.18 -7.43
C PRO A 397 -5.15 29.32 -7.89
N GLY A 398 -5.51 30.52 -8.37
CA GLY A 398 -6.78 30.80 -9.03
C GLY A 398 -7.21 32.26 -8.91
N THR A 399 -8.19 32.65 -9.73
CA THR A 399 -8.68 34.03 -9.84
C THR A 399 -10.20 34.11 -9.67
N PRO A 400 -10.73 33.81 -8.47
CA PRO A 400 -12.16 33.94 -8.20
C PRO A 400 -12.57 35.42 -8.17
N SER A 401 -13.83 35.68 -8.47
CA SER A 401 -14.39 37.04 -8.49
C SER A 401 -14.42 37.69 -7.11
N THR A 402 -14.54 36.89 -6.04
CA THR A 402 -14.59 37.35 -4.66
C THR A 402 -13.85 36.39 -3.72
N PHE A 403 -13.40 36.92 -2.58
CA PHE A 403 -12.71 36.16 -1.54
C PHE A 403 -13.45 36.28 -0.21
N ILE A 404 -13.59 35.16 0.50
CA ILE A 404 -14.04 35.11 1.89
C ILE A 404 -12.82 35.31 2.78
N SER A 405 -12.86 36.27 3.71
CA SER A 405 -11.83 36.41 4.73
C SER A 405 -12.06 35.41 5.86
N PHE A 406 -11.00 34.71 6.26
CA PHE A 406 -11.01 33.77 7.37
C PHE A 406 -9.90 34.10 8.36
N ASP A 407 -10.26 34.34 9.62
CA ASP A 407 -9.28 34.55 10.70
C ASP A 407 -8.76 33.20 11.21
N VAL A 408 -7.45 33.03 11.23
CA VAL A 408 -6.79 31.78 11.65
C VAL A 408 -7.13 31.38 13.10
N HIS A 409 -7.48 32.33 13.97
CA HIS A 409 -7.85 32.04 15.36
C HIS A 409 -9.19 31.29 15.48
N ASP A 410 -10.00 31.27 14.43
CA ASP A 410 -11.27 30.54 14.39
C ASP A 410 -11.10 29.01 14.29
N GLY A 411 -9.90 28.52 14.01
CA GLY A 411 -9.55 27.10 14.04
C GLY A 411 -10.00 26.25 12.84
N LEU A 412 -9.51 25.01 12.79
CA LEU A 412 -9.63 24.12 11.62
C LEU A 412 -11.07 23.74 11.27
N GLU A 413 -11.93 23.50 12.28
CA GLU A 413 -13.31 23.06 12.04
C GLU A 413 -14.18 24.16 11.41
N LYS A 414 -13.97 25.41 11.80
CA LYS A 414 -14.64 26.54 11.14
C LYS A 414 -14.11 26.72 9.71
N LEU A 415 -12.79 26.55 9.51
CA LEU A 415 -12.19 26.61 8.18
C LEU A 415 -12.82 25.58 7.23
N ARG A 416 -13.03 24.33 7.68
CA ARG A 416 -13.70 23.29 6.86
C ARG A 416 -15.09 23.72 6.42
N LYS A 417 -15.87 24.34 7.30
CA LYS A 417 -17.22 24.85 6.97
C LYS A 417 -17.13 25.96 5.92
N VAL A 418 -16.17 26.87 6.05
CA VAL A 418 -15.94 27.95 5.08
C VAL A 418 -15.48 27.41 3.73
N VAL A 419 -14.65 26.37 3.70
CA VAL A 419 -14.25 25.69 2.46
C VAL A 419 -15.46 25.11 1.73
N LEU A 420 -16.35 24.42 2.44
CA LEU A 420 -17.58 23.87 1.83
C LEU A 420 -18.49 24.98 1.26
N GLN A 421 -18.55 26.14 1.93
CA GLN A 421 -19.26 27.29 1.42
C GLN A 421 -18.59 27.85 0.15
N ALA A 422 -17.27 28.09 0.19
CA ALA A 422 -16.49 28.62 -0.91
C ALA A 422 -16.58 27.75 -2.18
N GLN A 423 -16.61 26.43 -2.02
CA GLN A 423 -16.83 25.48 -3.13
C GLN A 423 -18.20 25.69 -3.80
N LYS A 424 -19.26 25.86 -3.00
CA LYS A 424 -20.62 26.08 -3.53
C LYS A 424 -20.78 27.44 -4.20
N THR A 425 -20.09 28.46 -3.69
CA THR A 425 -20.20 29.85 -4.18
C THR A 425 -19.11 30.23 -5.18
N GLN A 426 -18.17 29.32 -5.49
CA GLN A 426 -17.01 29.55 -6.36
C GLN A 426 -16.14 30.75 -5.91
N GLN A 427 -16.01 30.93 -4.60
CA GLN A 427 -15.21 32.00 -4.01
C GLN A 427 -13.82 31.51 -3.60
N GLY A 428 -12.87 32.44 -3.53
CA GLY A 428 -11.56 32.18 -2.92
C GLY A 428 -11.57 32.40 -1.41
N ILE A 429 -10.47 32.07 -0.75
CA ILE A 429 -10.28 32.30 0.69
C ILE A 429 -9.01 33.13 0.96
N ASN A 430 -9.17 34.23 1.68
CA ASN A 430 -8.07 35.01 2.27
C ASN A 430 -7.84 34.52 3.70
N LEU A 431 -6.74 33.83 3.93
CA LEU A 431 -6.35 33.35 5.25
C LEU A 431 -5.65 34.50 6.00
N GLN A 432 -6.33 35.12 6.95
CA GLN A 432 -5.86 36.29 7.70
C GLN A 432 -5.11 35.87 8.97
N GLY A 433 -3.84 36.27 9.07
CA GLY A 433 -2.98 35.98 10.21
C GLY A 433 -1.62 35.42 9.81
N ASN A 434 -0.77 35.18 10.82
CA ASN A 434 0.62 34.76 10.64
C ASN A 434 0.77 33.23 10.66
N VAL A 435 0.21 32.56 9.65
CA VAL A 435 0.23 31.10 9.50
C VAL A 435 1.29 30.65 8.50
N GLY A 436 1.92 29.49 8.76
CA GLY A 436 2.87 28.87 7.84
C GLY A 436 2.18 28.20 6.65
N MET A 437 2.81 28.27 5.48
CA MET A 437 2.36 27.59 4.24
C MET A 437 2.35 26.06 4.36
N SER A 438 3.10 25.54 5.32
CA SER A 438 3.22 24.12 5.61
C SER A 438 2.32 23.62 6.76
N SER A 439 1.46 24.48 7.31
CA SER A 439 0.48 24.14 8.36
C SER A 439 -0.72 23.33 7.86
N HIS A 440 -1.49 22.77 8.81
CA HIS A 440 -2.74 22.06 8.49
C HIS A 440 -3.82 22.96 7.88
N MET A 441 -3.85 24.25 8.22
CA MET A 441 -4.77 25.20 7.59
C MET A 441 -4.50 25.34 6.10
N ALA A 442 -3.23 25.47 5.73
CA ALA A 442 -2.82 25.53 4.33
C ALA A 442 -3.08 24.19 3.61
N ASP A 443 -2.90 23.05 4.30
CA ASP A 443 -3.22 21.73 3.72
C ASP A 443 -4.70 21.54 3.42
N ILE A 444 -5.60 21.98 4.31
CA ILE A 444 -7.06 21.90 4.09
C ILE A 444 -7.44 22.61 2.79
N LEU A 445 -6.91 23.82 2.59
CA LEU A 445 -7.16 24.63 1.40
C LEU A 445 -6.56 24.01 0.12
N ARG A 446 -5.33 23.49 0.20
CA ARG A 446 -4.69 22.75 -0.92
C ARG A 446 -5.49 21.52 -1.32
N LYS A 447 -5.89 20.71 -0.34
CA LYS A 447 -6.67 19.48 -0.58
C LYS A 447 -8.03 19.79 -1.20
N ALA A 448 -8.68 20.88 -0.77
CA ALA A 448 -9.96 21.31 -1.31
C ALA A 448 -9.87 21.99 -2.69
N GLN A 449 -8.66 22.27 -3.18
CA GLN A 449 -8.40 22.96 -4.44
C GLN A 449 -9.11 24.32 -4.56
N ILE A 450 -9.20 25.05 -3.45
CA ILE A 450 -9.84 26.37 -3.39
C ILE A 450 -8.78 27.47 -3.56
N PRO A 451 -8.94 28.38 -4.55
CA PRO A 451 -8.03 29.53 -4.70
C PRO A 451 -7.85 30.28 -3.38
N SER A 452 -6.62 30.38 -2.90
CA SER A 452 -6.36 30.85 -1.55
C SER A 452 -4.99 31.47 -1.37
N LYS A 453 -4.92 32.48 -0.50
CA LYS A 453 -3.68 33.20 -0.18
C LYS A 453 -3.61 33.63 1.29
N ILE A 454 -2.40 33.73 1.81
CA ILE A 454 -2.13 34.25 3.16
C ILE A 454 -2.08 35.77 3.10
N ILE A 455 -2.85 36.41 3.99
CA ILE A 455 -2.83 37.84 4.25
C ILE A 455 -2.21 38.03 5.65
N PRO A 456 -0.91 38.36 5.74
CA PRO A 456 -0.25 38.59 7.02
C PRO A 456 -0.92 39.73 7.78
N GLN A 457 -0.96 39.62 9.10
CA GLN A 457 -1.36 40.69 10.02
C GLN A 457 -0.13 41.26 10.72
#